data_AF-A0AAP3GA04-F1
#
_entry.id   AF-A0AAP3GA04-F1
#
_cell.length_a   1.000
_cell.length_b   1.000
_cell.length_c   1.000
_cell.angle_alpha   90.00
_cell.angle_beta   90.00
_cell.angle_gamma   90.00
#
_symmetry.space_group_name_H-M   'P 1'
#
loop_
_entity.id
_entity.type
_entity.pdbx_description
1 polymer ?
#
loop_
_entity_poly.entity_id
_entity_poly.type
_entity_poly.pdbx_seq_one_letter_code
_entity_poly.pdbx_strand_id
1 'polypeptide(L)'
;MHYKEKIESRGGIFLSVDDKDSITSIEACVKKADVVILLLARLGHVLMKQVKKFCKEWNVPFETTFNIGADKITQIVSEAVI
;
A
#
# COMPACT_ATOMS: atom_id res chain seq x y z
N MET A 1 8.94 8.16 7.55
CA MET A 1 9.30 7.37 8.75
C MET A 1 8.11 7.16 9.70
N HIS A 2 7.16 8.09 9.83
CA HIS A 2 6.01 7.94 10.75
C HIS A 2 4.99 6.82 10.45
N TYR A 3 4.86 6.34 9.21
CA TYR A 3 3.87 5.28 8.90
C TYR A 3 4.24 3.95 9.52
N LYS A 4 5.51 3.56 9.34
CA LYS A 4 6.06 2.31 9.85
C LYS A 4 5.85 2.22 11.36
N GLU A 5 6.30 3.23 12.10
CA GLU A 5 6.15 3.30 13.55
C GLU A 5 4.68 3.22 13.98
N LYS A 6 3.77 3.95 13.33
CA LYS A 6 2.34 3.93 13.68
C LYS A 6 1.68 2.58 13.38
N ILE A 7 2.05 1.91 12.30
CA ILE A 7 1.49 0.61 11.93
C ILE A 7 2.07 -0.49 12.83
N GLU A 8 3.38 -0.51 13.03
CA GLU A 8 4.07 -1.52 13.83
C GLU A 8 3.76 -1.39 15.33
N SER A 9 3.60 -0.17 15.86
CA SER A 9 3.15 0.03 17.25
C SER A 9 1.74 -0.48 17.53
N ARG A 10 0.95 -0.75 16.50
CA ARG A 10 -0.39 -1.36 16.58
C ARG A 10 -0.38 -2.86 16.26
N GLY A 11 0.81 -3.47 16.14
CA GLY A 11 0.98 -4.89 15.81
C GLY A 11 0.86 -5.24 14.33
N GLY A 12 0.71 -4.26 13.44
CA GLY A 12 0.70 -4.47 12.00
C GLY A 12 2.11 -4.59 11.41
N ILE A 13 2.22 -5.07 10.17
CA ILE A 13 3.47 -5.13 9.42
C ILE A 13 3.44 -4.07 8.32
N PHE A 14 4.44 -3.19 8.30
CA PHE A 14 4.56 -2.19 7.24
C PHE A 14 5.46 -2.71 6.12
N LEU A 15 4.85 -2.95 4.95
CA LEU A 15 5.56 -3.24 3.71
C LEU A 15 5.56 -1.98 2.82
N SER A 16 6.71 -1.68 2.20
CA SER A 16 6.85 -0.53 1.30
C SER A 16 7.66 -0.92 0.09
N VAL A 17 7.20 -0.50 -1.07
CA VAL A 17 7.87 -0.60 -2.37
C VAL A 17 7.74 0.74 -3.10
N ASP A 18 8.71 1.07 -3.95
CA ASP A 18 8.71 2.30 -4.75
C ASP A 18 8.86 2.03 -6.26
N ASP A 19 9.01 3.09 -7.06
CA ASP A 19 9.12 3.01 -8.51
C ASP A 19 10.46 2.45 -9.02
N LYS A 20 11.43 2.23 -8.12
CA LYS A 20 12.71 1.59 -8.42
C LYS A 20 12.68 0.09 -8.18
N ASP A 21 11.66 -0.41 -7.47
CA ASP A 21 11.49 -1.84 -7.24
C ASP A 21 11.06 -2.56 -8.53
N SER A 22 11.53 -3.80 -8.67
CA SER A 22 11.11 -4.65 -9.78
C SER A 22 9.62 -4.99 -9.69
N ILE A 23 8.97 -5.18 -10.82
CA ILE A 23 7.56 -5.62 -10.88
C ILE A 23 7.33 -6.90 -10.07
N THR A 24 8.27 -7.83 -10.10
CA THR A 24 8.22 -9.08 -9.33
C THR A 24 8.27 -8.82 -7.82
N SER A 25 9.09 -7.87 -7.37
CA SER A 25 9.14 -7.46 -5.95
C SER A 25 7.81 -6.83 -5.51
N ILE A 26 7.22 -5.99 -6.36
CA ILE A 26 5.94 -5.33 -6.10
C ILE A 26 4.81 -6.35 -6.02
N GLU A 27 4.76 -7.30 -6.96
CA GLU A 27 3.78 -8.40 -6.93
C GLU A 27 3.92 -9.25 -5.65
N ALA A 28 5.16 -9.60 -5.28
CA ALA A 28 5.42 -10.35 -4.06
C ALA A 28 5.01 -9.59 -2.79
N CYS A 29 5.11 -8.26 -2.81
CA CYS A 29 4.62 -7.40 -1.74
C CYS A 29 3.09 -7.42 -1.66
N VAL A 30 2.40 -7.26 -2.80
CA VAL A 30 0.93 -7.30 -2.86
C VAL A 30 0.40 -8.63 -2.35
N LYS A 31 1.01 -9.75 -2.73
CA LYS A 31 0.61 -11.11 -2.29
C LYS A 31 0.63 -11.32 -0.77
N LYS A 32 1.46 -10.56 -0.05
CA LYS A 32 1.64 -10.66 1.40
C LYS A 32 0.82 -9.63 2.17
N ALA A 33 0.20 -8.68 1.46
CA ALA A 33 -0.48 -7.57 2.08
C ALA A 33 -1.96 -7.90 2.30
N ASP A 34 -2.47 -7.57 3.49
CA ASP A 34 -3.91 -7.58 3.77
C ASP A 34 -4.62 -6.38 3.15
N VAL A 35 -3.90 -5.27 2.96
CA VAL A 35 -4.37 -4.05 2.28
C VAL A 35 -3.21 -3.35 1.60
N VAL A 36 -3.47 -2.79 0.41
CA VAL A 36 -2.51 -1.97 -0.33
C VAL A 36 -3.00 -0.52 -0.41
N ILE A 37 -2.17 0.41 0.05
CA ILE A 37 -2.42 1.86 -0.09
C ILE A 37 -1.42 2.44 -1.08
N LEU A 38 -1.94 2.97 -2.18
CA LEU A 38 -1.13 3.62 -3.20
C LEU A 38 -1.08 5.13 -2.98
N LEU A 39 0.14 5.62 -2.74
CA LEU A 39 0.41 7.05 -2.59
C LEU A 39 0.58 7.70 -3.96
N LEU A 40 -0.50 8.29 -4.46
CA LEU A 40 -0.54 8.92 -5.79
C LEU A 40 0.45 10.08 -5.94
N ALA A 41 0.79 10.75 -4.84
CA ALA A 41 1.80 11.82 -4.81
C ALA A 41 3.23 11.32 -5.12
N ARG A 42 3.46 10.00 -5.12
CA ARG A 42 4.80 9.40 -5.28
C ARG A 42 4.92 8.40 -6.43
N LEU A 43 3.81 7.92 -6.98
CA LEU A 43 3.80 6.86 -7.98
C LEU A 43 3.32 7.36 -9.34
N GLY A 44 4.05 6.97 -10.40
CA GLY A 44 3.66 7.25 -11.78
C GLY A 44 2.43 6.44 -12.24
N HIS A 45 1.70 6.97 -13.22
CA HIS A 45 0.44 6.39 -13.74
C HIS A 45 0.58 4.95 -14.24
N VAL A 46 1.74 4.57 -14.79
CA VAL A 46 2.00 3.22 -15.32
C VAL A 46 2.00 2.19 -14.18
N LEU A 47 2.69 2.50 -13.09
CA LEU A 47 2.84 1.59 -11.96
C LEU A 47 1.53 1.40 -11.21
N MET A 48 0.70 2.45 -11.13
CA MET A 48 -0.65 2.36 -10.59
C MET A 48 -1.52 1.31 -11.30
N LYS A 49 -1.46 1.25 -12.64
CA LYS A 49 -2.25 0.26 -13.41
C LYS A 49 -1.81 -1.18 -13.08
N GLN A 50 -0.51 -1.39 -12.90
CA GLN A 50 0.05 -2.71 -12.57
C GLN A 50 -0.29 -3.13 -11.14
N VAL A 51 -0.10 -2.24 -10.15
CA VAL A 51 -0.45 -2.51 -8.76
C VAL A 51 -1.95 -2.81 -8.63
N LYS A 52 -2.81 -2.02 -9.28
CA LYS A 52 -4.26 -2.25 -9.29
C LYS A 52 -4.62 -3.61 -9.92
N LYS A 53 -3.92 -4.01 -10.98
CA LYS A 53 -4.10 -5.33 -11.60
C LYS A 53 -3.75 -6.45 -10.61
N PHE A 54 -2.59 -6.37 -9.95
CA PHE A 54 -2.19 -7.37 -8.96
C PHE A 54 -3.17 -7.45 -7.78
N CYS A 55 -3.60 -6.32 -7.24
CA CYS A 55 -4.56 -6.33 -6.13
C CYS A 55 -5.87 -7.03 -6.53
N LYS A 56 -6.35 -6.82 -7.76
CA LYS A 56 -7.53 -7.52 -8.28
C LYS A 56 -7.28 -9.02 -8.47
N GLU A 57 -6.12 -9.42 -8.99
CA GLU A 57 -5.77 -10.83 -9.20
C GLU A 57 -5.64 -11.61 -7.90
N TRP A 58 -5.10 -10.98 -6.85
CA TRP A 58 -4.89 -11.59 -5.53
C TRP A 58 -6.00 -11.31 -4.53
N ASN A 59 -7.09 -10.67 -4.96
CA ASN A 59 -8.22 -10.27 -4.12
C ASN A 59 -7.82 -9.46 -2.87
N VAL A 60 -6.85 -8.56 -3.02
CA VAL A 60 -6.34 -7.69 -1.96
C VAL A 60 -7.04 -6.33 -2.05
N PRO A 61 -7.67 -5.85 -0.96
CA PRO A 61 -8.20 -4.50 -0.86
C PRO A 61 -7.16 -3.44 -1.26
N PHE A 62 -7.60 -2.49 -2.07
CA PHE A 62 -6.72 -1.47 -2.64
C PHE A 62 -7.34 -0.08 -2.53
N GLU A 63 -6.59 0.84 -1.96
CA GLU A 63 -6.97 2.24 -1.78
C GLU A 63 -5.94 3.19 -2.39
N THR A 64 -6.40 4.35 -2.86
CA THR A 64 -5.51 5.39 -3.40
C THR A 64 -5.66 6.67 -2.63
N THR A 65 -4.55 7.35 -2.33
CA THR A 65 -4.60 8.66 -1.67
C THR A 65 -3.47 9.58 -2.15
N PHE A 66 -3.79 10.86 -2.28
CA PHE A 66 -2.79 11.92 -2.40
C PHE A 66 -2.26 12.37 -1.03
N ASN A 67 -2.94 11.98 0.04
CA ASN A 67 -2.60 12.40 1.39
C ASN A 67 -1.44 11.55 1.93
N ILE A 68 -0.34 12.23 2.27
CA ILE A 68 0.86 11.65 2.88
C ILE A 68 0.84 11.76 4.41
N GLY A 69 -0.26 12.17 5.03
CA GLY A 69 -0.39 12.27 6.48
C GLY A 69 -0.56 10.89 7.12
N ALA A 70 0.23 10.61 8.15
CA ALA A 70 0.24 9.28 8.78
C ALA A 70 -1.10 8.91 9.43
N ASP A 71 -1.83 9.89 10.01
CA ASP A 71 -3.15 9.64 10.60
C ASP A 71 -4.18 9.25 9.55
N LYS A 72 -4.14 9.87 8.37
CA LYS A 72 -5.07 9.53 7.28
C LYS A 72 -4.79 8.14 6.73
N ILE A 73 -3.52 7.77 6.60
CA ILE A 73 -3.14 6.41 6.18
C ILE A 73 -3.60 5.38 7.20
N THR A 74 -3.38 5.62 8.50
CA THR A 74 -3.87 4.72 9.54
C THR A 74 -5.39 4.58 9.53
N GLN A 75 -6.13 5.68 9.31
CA GLN A 75 -7.58 5.63 9.16
C GLN A 75 -8.01 4.73 7.98
N ILE A 76 -7.38 4.89 6.80
CA ILE A 76 -7.70 4.08 5.61
C ILE A 76 -7.43 2.60 5.87
N VAL A 77 -6.29 2.26 6.49
CA VAL A 77 -5.99 0.87 6.87
C VAL A 77 -7.07 0.31 7.80
N SER A 78 -7.46 1.07 8.83
CA SER A 78 -8.51 0.63 9.76
C SER A 78 -9.86 0.40 9.07
N GLU A 79 -10.25 1.24 8.11
CA GLU A 79 -11.51 1.11 7.37
C GLU A 79 -11.50 -0.08 6.39
N ALA A 80 -10.35 -0.41 5.82
CA ALA A 80 -10.21 -1.48 4.84
C ALA A 80 -10.11 -2.90 5.44
N VAL A 81 -9.86 -3.02 6.75
CA VAL A 81 -9.64 -4.29 7.46
C VAL A 81 -10.87 -4.69 8.32
N ILE A 82 -11.98 -3.95 8.25
CA ILE A 82 -13.26 -4.23 8.94
C ILE A 82 -14.17 -5.12 8.09
#